data_AF-A0A3C0ZYE4-F1
#
_entry.id   AF-A0A3C0ZYE4-F1
#
_cell.length_a   1.000
_cell.length_b   1.000
_cell.length_c   1.000
_cell.angle_alpha   90.00
_cell.angle_beta   90.00
_cell.angle_gamma   90.00
#
_symmetry.space_group_name_H-M   'P 1'
#
loop_
_entity.id
_entity.type
_entity.pdbx_description
1 polymer ?
#
loop_
_entity_poly.entity_id
_entity_poly.type
_entity_poly.pdbx_seq_one_letter_code
_entity_poly.pdbx_strand_id
1 'polypeptide(L)'
;MVAAFDDDPTKIGKKIGALEIMDVALLPEVVKRMGLRVGIIAVPASNAQKVATTMVASGIKAILNYAPVALNVPEGVQVYQTDPLVGLQSMTHYLEGS
;
A
#
# COMPACT_ATOMS: atom_id res chain seq x y z
N MET A 1 -8.51 5.62 -6.69
CA MET A 1 -8.21 4.18 -6.52
C MET A 1 -9.03 3.40 -7.55
N VAL A 2 -8.48 2.34 -8.15
CA VAL A 2 -9.17 1.55 -9.19
C VAL A 2 -9.39 0.08 -8.80
N ALA A 3 -8.75 -0.38 -7.72
CA ALA A 3 -8.86 -1.72 -7.17
C ALA A 3 -8.55 -1.67 -5.67
N ALA A 4 -9.17 -2.56 -4.89
CA ALA A 4 -8.90 -2.75 -3.46
C ALA A 4 -8.81 -4.26 -3.17
N PHE A 5 -7.90 -4.65 -2.28
CA PHE A 5 -7.64 -6.04 -1.94
C PHE A 5 -7.53 -6.21 -0.42
N ASP A 6 -8.00 -7.33 0.10
CA ASP A 6 -7.84 -7.73 1.50
C ASP A 6 -7.78 -9.27 1.57
N ASP A 7 -7.20 -9.82 2.64
CA ASP A 7 -7.19 -11.27 2.90
C ASP A 7 -8.28 -11.70 3.90
N ASP A 8 -8.96 -10.74 4.54
CA ASP A 8 -10.07 -10.98 5.45
C ASP A 8 -11.35 -11.40 4.68
N PRO A 9 -11.82 -12.66 4.82
CA PRO A 9 -13.01 -13.15 4.13
C PRO A 9 -14.27 -12.37 4.48
N THR A 10 -14.30 -11.70 5.64
CA THR A 10 -15.43 -10.88 6.06
C THR A 10 -15.50 -9.54 5.34
N LYS A 11 -14.42 -9.11 4.67
CA LYS A 11 -14.36 -7.87 3.89
C LYS A 11 -14.47 -8.11 2.40
N ILE A 12 -13.97 -9.24 1.91
CA ILE A 12 -14.05 -9.60 0.48
C ILE A 12 -15.52 -9.55 0.02
N GLY A 13 -15.75 -8.92 -1.13
CA GLY A 13 -17.08 -8.67 -1.71
C GLY A 13 -17.82 -7.44 -1.16
N LYS A 14 -17.34 -6.83 -0.06
CA LYS A 14 -17.88 -5.53 0.39
C LYS A 14 -17.43 -4.40 -0.51
N LYS A 15 -18.19 -3.31 -0.51
CA LYS A 15 -17.88 -2.11 -1.28
C LYS A 15 -17.27 -1.00 -0.42
N ILE A 16 -16.26 -0.33 -0.96
CA ILE A 16 -15.72 0.94 -0.47
C ILE A 16 -15.98 1.98 -1.57
N GLY A 17 -17.03 2.78 -1.41
CA GLY A 17 -17.53 3.65 -2.46
C GLY A 17 -17.95 2.84 -3.69
N ALA A 18 -17.30 3.09 -4.83
CA ALA A 18 -17.56 2.37 -6.08
C ALA A 18 -16.72 1.09 -6.26
N LEU A 19 -15.75 0.82 -5.37
CA LEU A 19 -14.84 -0.32 -5.49
C LEU A 19 -15.34 -1.50 -4.67
N GLU A 20 -15.25 -2.70 -5.23
CA GLU A 20 -15.41 -3.94 -4.49
C GLU A 20 -14.05 -4.41 -3.95
N ILE A 21 -14.03 -4.91 -2.72
CA ILE A 21 -12.85 -5.50 -2.11
C ILE A 21 -12.67 -6.91 -2.69
N MET A 22 -11.57 -7.12 -3.41
CA MET A 22 -11.21 -8.41 -3.98
C MET A 22 -10.31 -9.20 -3.02
N ASP A 23 -10.28 -10.52 -3.19
CA ASP A 23 -9.28 -11.35 -2.55
C ASP A 23 -7.87 -10.94 -3.02
N VAL A 24 -6.94 -10.75 -2.08
CA VAL A 24 -5.54 -10.41 -2.37
C VAL A 24 -4.85 -11.41 -3.30
N ALA A 25 -5.32 -12.66 -3.38
CA ALA A 25 -4.83 -13.66 -4.32
C ALA A 25 -5.01 -13.22 -5.80
N LEU A 26 -5.98 -12.34 -6.10
CA LEU A 26 -6.22 -11.81 -7.44
C LEU A 26 -5.30 -10.63 -7.80
N LEU A 27 -4.54 -10.09 -6.84
CA LEU A 27 -3.68 -8.92 -7.05
C LEU A 27 -2.75 -9.07 -8.26
N PRO A 28 -2.01 -10.20 -8.45
CA PRO A 28 -1.10 -10.32 -9.59
C PRO A 28 -1.79 -10.26 -10.95
N GLU A 29 -2.94 -10.92 -11.07
CA GLU A 29 -3.73 -10.93 -12.31
C GLU A 29 -4.27 -9.53 -12.61
N VAL A 30 -4.90 -8.91 -11.62
CA VAL A 30 -5.54 -7.60 -11.78
C VAL A 30 -4.51 -6.51 -12.11
N VAL A 31 -3.36 -6.50 -11.44
CA VAL A 31 -2.27 -5.55 -11.73
C VAL A 31 -1.83 -5.67 -13.18
N LYS A 32 -1.60 -6.89 -13.68
CA LYS A 32 -1.18 -7.13 -15.07
C LYS A 32 -2.26 -6.76 -16.07
N ARG A 33 -3.49 -7.24 -15.84
CA ARG A 33 -4.65 -7.04 -16.72
C ARG A 33 -5.00 -5.57 -16.89
N MET A 34 -4.90 -4.79 -15.81
CA MET A 34 -5.24 -3.37 -15.80
C MET A 34 -4.02 -2.46 -16.05
N GLY A 35 -2.81 -3.02 -16.19
CA GLY A 35 -1.59 -2.24 -16.39
C GLY A 35 -1.27 -1.29 -15.22
N LEU A 36 -1.56 -1.71 -13.98
CA LEU A 36 -1.34 -0.86 -12.81
C LEU A 36 0.15 -0.67 -12.54
N ARG A 37 0.55 0.57 -12.24
CA ARG A 37 1.96 0.94 -12.01
C ARG A 37 2.24 1.50 -10.62
N VAL A 38 1.20 1.92 -9.92
CA VAL A 38 1.27 2.53 -8.58
C VAL A 38 0.34 1.76 -7.66
N GLY A 39 0.75 1.53 -6.41
CA GLY A 39 -0.14 0.98 -5.40
C GLY A 39 0.18 1.42 -3.98
N ILE A 40 -0.74 1.12 -3.07
CA ILE A 40 -0.68 1.55 -1.68
C ILE A 40 -0.66 0.30 -0.80
N ILE A 41 0.23 0.25 0.18
CA ILE A 41 0.30 -0.81 1.18
C ILE A 41 -0.15 -0.23 2.52
N ALA A 42 -1.24 -0.77 3.05
CA ALA A 42 -1.84 -0.39 4.33
C ALA A 42 -2.17 -1.63 5.18
N VAL A 43 -1.26 -2.60 5.18
CA VAL A 43 -1.38 -3.87 5.91
C VAL A 43 -0.47 -3.87 7.15
N PRO A 44 -0.62 -4.81 8.10
CA PRO A 44 0.31 -4.96 9.21
C PRO A 44 1.76 -5.14 8.74
N ALA A 45 2.72 -4.66 9.53
CA ALA A 45 4.15 -4.68 9.18
C ALA A 45 4.66 -6.09 8.78
N SER A 46 4.17 -7.14 9.44
CA SER A 46 4.50 -8.54 9.14
C SER A 46 4.15 -8.97 7.72
N ASN A 47 3.14 -8.35 7.10
CA ASN A 47 2.65 -8.69 5.77
C ASN A 47 3.16 -7.74 4.68
N ALA A 48 3.64 -6.55 5.05
CA ALA A 48 3.96 -5.48 4.12
C ALA A 48 5.01 -5.88 3.07
N GLN A 49 6.10 -6.54 3.48
CA GLN A 49 7.14 -7.00 2.56
C GLN A 49 6.63 -8.03 1.55
N LYS A 50 5.79 -8.98 1.98
CA LYS A 50 5.22 -10.01 1.11
C LYS A 50 4.32 -9.38 0.04
N VAL A 51 3.49 -8.42 0.43
CA VAL A 51 2.63 -7.66 -0.48
C VAL A 51 3.47 -6.85 -1.47
N ALA A 52 4.51 -6.14 -0.98
CA ALA A 52 5.41 -5.37 -1.82
C ALA A 52 6.10 -6.23 -2.88
N THR A 53 6.67 -7.37 -2.49
CA THR A 53 7.29 -8.33 -3.42
C THR A 53 6.30 -8.78 -4.50
N THR A 54 5.06 -9.08 -4.11
CA THR A 54 4.00 -9.51 -5.04
C THR A 54 3.61 -8.40 -6.02
N MET A 55 3.45 -7.17 -5.52
CA MET A 55 3.14 -5.99 -6.33
C MET A 55 4.24 -5.72 -7.36
N VAL A 56 5.50 -5.73 -6.93
CA VAL A 56 6.66 -5.49 -7.80
C VAL A 56 6.77 -6.57 -8.88
N ALA A 57 6.66 -7.86 -8.49
CA ALA A 57 6.68 -8.97 -9.43
C ALA A 57 5.52 -8.92 -10.44
N SER A 58 4.44 -8.21 -10.11
CA SER A 58 3.27 -8.04 -10.98
C SER A 58 3.36 -6.83 -11.90
N GLY A 59 4.33 -5.94 -11.70
CA GLY A 59 4.59 -4.78 -12.57
C GLY A 59 4.46 -3.40 -11.90
N ILE A 60 4.14 -3.34 -10.61
CA ILE A 60 4.11 -2.08 -9.85
C ILE A 60 5.53 -1.50 -9.79
N LYS A 61 5.64 -0.19 -10.01
CA LYS A 61 6.90 0.56 -9.99
C LYS A 61 6.95 1.68 -8.95
N ALA A 62 5.82 2.03 -8.35
CA ALA A 62 5.76 2.95 -7.23
C ALA A 62 4.84 2.42 -6.13
N ILE A 63 5.31 2.44 -4.90
CA ILE A 63 4.57 1.97 -3.72
C ILE A 63 4.50 3.11 -2.70
N LEU A 64 3.29 3.46 -2.29
CA LEU A 64 3.04 4.27 -1.12
C LEU A 64 2.87 3.34 0.09
N ASN A 65 3.83 3.35 1.00
CA ASN A 65 3.86 2.45 2.16
C ASN A 65 3.39 3.16 3.43
N TYR A 66 2.22 2.74 3.93
CA TYR A 66 1.70 3.14 5.24
C TYR A 66 2.04 2.16 6.36
N ALA A 67 2.64 1.00 6.04
CA ALA A 67 3.08 0.09 7.07
C ALA A 67 4.32 0.65 7.79
N PRO A 68 4.46 0.46 9.12
CA PRO A 68 5.58 0.99 9.91
C PRO A 68 6.83 0.11 9.76
N VAL A 69 7.23 -0.19 8.53
CA VAL A 69 8.39 -1.02 8.21
C VAL A 69 8.96 -0.61 6.85
N ALA A 70 10.28 -0.48 6.77
CA ALA A 70 10.96 -0.25 5.50
C ALA A 70 10.80 -1.47 4.59
N LEU A 71 10.51 -1.22 3.31
CA LEU A 71 10.37 -2.25 2.29
C LEU A 71 11.69 -2.43 1.54
N ASN A 72 12.14 -3.67 1.39
CA ASN A 72 13.22 -4.03 0.49
C ASN A 72 12.64 -4.31 -0.90
N VAL A 73 12.95 -3.45 -1.87
CA VAL A 73 12.50 -3.57 -3.26
C VAL A 73 13.69 -3.45 -4.23
N PRO A 74 13.62 -4.04 -5.43
CA PRO A 74 14.66 -3.89 -6.44
C PRO A 74 14.86 -2.45 -6.89
N GLU A 75 16.05 -2.18 -7.45
CA GLU A 75 16.36 -0.91 -8.10
C GLU A 75 15.32 -0.57 -9.19
N GLY A 76 14.95 0.71 -9.29
CA GLY A 76 13.93 1.18 -10.22
C GLY A 76 12.48 1.05 -9.73
N VAL A 77 12.26 0.56 -8.51
CA VAL A 77 10.97 0.68 -7.79
C VAL A 77 11.07 1.81 -6.77
N GLN A 78 10.16 2.77 -6.86
CA GLN A 78 10.09 3.89 -5.91
C GLN A 78 9.20 3.51 -4.73
N VAL A 79 9.67 3.75 -3.51
CA VAL A 79 8.87 3.58 -2.29
C VAL A 79 8.80 4.91 -1.58
N TYR A 80 7.59 5.42 -1.41
CA TYR A 80 7.33 6.54 -0.51
C TYR A 80 6.78 5.98 0.80
N GLN A 81 7.54 6.13 1.87
CA GLN A 81 7.09 5.72 3.19
C GLN A 81 6.44 6.92 3.89
N THR A 82 5.20 6.74 4.34
CA THR A 82 4.59 7.73 5.24
C THR A 82 5.10 7.47 6.64
N ASP A 83 5.75 8.46 7.24
CA ASP A 83 6.12 8.45 8.65
C ASP A 83 5.14 9.34 9.44
N PRO A 84 4.16 8.77 10.15
CA PRO A 84 3.21 9.55 10.95
C PRO A 84 3.90 10.28 12.11
N LEU A 85 5.03 9.78 12.62
CA LEU A 85 5.76 10.40 13.73
C LEU A 85 6.42 11.70 13.27
N VAL A 86 6.97 11.73 12.06
CA VAL A 86 7.49 12.98 11.45
C VAL A 86 6.38 14.02 11.32
N GLY A 87 5.18 13.59 10.91
CA GLY A 87 4.01 14.46 10.87
C GLY A 87 3.66 15.03 12.24
N LEU A 88 3.60 14.18 13.27
CA LEU A 88 3.32 14.60 14.65
C LEU A 88 4.39 15.55 15.22
N GLN A 89 5.68 15.24 15.02
CA GLN A 89 6.78 16.10 15.47
C GLN A 89 6.74 17.49 14.81
N SER A 90 6.38 17.53 13.51
CA SER A 90 6.21 18.80 12.80
C SER A 90 5.06 19.62 13.39
N MET A 91 3.96 18.96 13.77
CA MET A 91 2.82 19.62 14.42
C MET A 91 3.16 20.13 15.82
N THR A 92 3.89 19.38 16.63
CA THR A 92 4.32 19.84 17.96
C THR A 92 5.27 21.03 17.86
N HIS A 93 6.23 20.99 16.93
CA HIS A 93 7.14 22.11 16.70
C HIS A 93 6.41 23.38 16.27
N TYR A 94 5.39 23.25 15.42
CA TYR A 94 4.54 24.38 15.02
C TYR A 94 3.79 25.00 16.19
N LEU A 95 3.28 24.18 17.13
CA LEU A 95 2.56 24.65 18.31
C LEU A 95 3.48 25.29 19.37
N GLU A 96 4.73 24.86 19.46
CA GLU A 96 5.73 25.47 20.37
C GLU A 96 6.29 26.81 19.84
N GLY A 97 6.19 27.04 18.53
CA GLY A 97 6.61 28.27 17.86
C GLY A 97 5.55 29.38 17.78
N SER A 98 4.38 29.18 18.39
CA SER A 98 3.23 30.12 18.46
C SER A 98 2.87 30.44 19.90
#